data_AF-A0AAD5P1B7-F1
#
_entry.id   AF-A0AAD5P1B7-F1
#
_cell.length_a   1.000
_cell.length_b   1.000
_cell.length_c   1.000
_cell.angle_alpha   90.00
_cell.angle_beta   90.00
_cell.angle_gamma   90.00
#
_symmetry.space_group_name_H-M   'P 1'
#
loop_
_entity.id
_entity.type
_entity.pdbx_description
1 polymer ?
#
loop_
_entity_poly.entity_id
_entity_poly.type
_entity_poly.pdbx_seq_one_letter_code
_entity_poly.pdbx_strand_id
1 'polypeptide(L)'
;MGRVGKFRNSEDVLLWLPEKDGCFNTKSVWDVVRVRLLNFGWAKWIWHKCLPKKIAICMSKAAFNCLSVNENVRSVGVPIVLACNCCSSRGIEDLDHILNNGDFASNLWRKVSAEVEVSFLAY
;
A
#
# COMPACT_ATOMS: atom_id res chain seq x y z
N MET A 1 29.74 -20.62 20.81
CA MET A 1 30.11 -21.05 22.18
C MET A 1 30.43 -19.82 23.02
N GLY A 2 29.50 -19.39 23.87
CA GLY A 2 29.74 -18.41 24.93
C GLY A 2 29.00 -18.90 26.17
N ARG A 3 29.70 -19.11 27.28
CA ARG A 3 29.12 -19.63 28.53
C ARG A 3 28.22 -18.57 29.14
N VAL A 4 26.91 -18.84 29.18
CA VAL A 4 25.95 -18.06 29.97
C VAL A 4 25.89 -18.67 31.37
N GLY A 5 25.85 -17.79 32.38
CA GLY A 5 26.23 -18.05 33.76
C GLY A 5 25.47 -19.18 34.46
N LYS A 6 26.20 -19.91 35.30
CA LYS A 6 25.64 -20.72 36.39
C LYS A 6 25.10 -19.78 37.46
N PHE A 7 23.82 -19.44 37.50
CA PHE A 7 23.12 -19.12 38.76
C PHE A 7 21.63 -18.84 38.51
N ARG A 8 20.78 -19.59 39.25
CA ARG A 8 19.33 -19.47 39.51
C ARG A 8 18.42 -20.41 38.71
N ASN A 9 17.63 -21.15 39.48
CA ASN A 9 16.58 -22.09 39.08
C ASN A 9 15.32 -21.33 38.60
N SER A 10 15.50 -20.34 37.72
CA SER A 10 14.44 -19.45 37.23
C SER A 10 14.18 -19.70 35.76
N GLU A 11 12.91 -19.73 35.36
CA GLU A 11 12.52 -19.80 33.94
C GLU A 11 13.05 -18.59 33.17
N ASP A 12 13.50 -18.84 31.94
CA ASP A 12 13.83 -17.78 31.00
C ASP A 12 12.57 -16.98 30.64
N VAL A 13 12.63 -15.66 30.76
CA VAL A 13 11.51 -14.77 30.43
C VAL A 13 11.87 -13.93 29.21
N LEU A 14 10.96 -13.85 28.24
CA LEU A 14 11.07 -12.94 27.10
C LEU A 14 10.77 -11.50 27.55
N LEU A 15 11.73 -10.60 27.35
CA LEU A 15 11.58 -9.18 27.64
C LEU A 15 11.41 -8.38 26.35
N TRP A 16 10.34 -7.60 26.28
CA TRP A 16 10.10 -6.69 25.17
C TRP A 16 10.91 -5.39 25.38
N LEU A 17 12.10 -5.35 24.78
CA LEU A 17 13.09 -4.27 24.95
C LEU A 17 12.58 -2.83 24.71
N PRO A 18 11.63 -2.56 23.80
CA PRO A 18 11.12 -1.21 23.59
C PRO A 18 10.36 -0.61 24.79
N GLU A 19 9.89 -1.44 25.72
CA GLU A 19 9.15 -0.98 26.91
C GLU A 19 9.98 -1.17 28.17
N LYS A 20 9.90 -0.21 29.09
CA LYS A 20 10.73 -0.19 30.31
C LYS A 20 10.35 -1.27 31.32
N ASP A 21 9.10 -1.72 31.30
CA ASP A 21 8.58 -2.82 32.11
C ASP A 21 8.87 -4.20 31.47
N GLY A 22 9.43 -4.22 30.26
CA GLY A 22 9.66 -5.44 29.48
C GLY A 22 8.38 -6.10 28.97
N CYS A 23 7.21 -5.45 29.13
CA CYS A 23 5.93 -5.99 28.71
C CYS A 23 5.68 -5.76 27.22
N PHE A 24 5.18 -6.79 26.56
CA PHE A 24 4.77 -6.70 25.16
C PHE A 24 3.50 -5.86 25.01
N ASN A 25 3.49 -4.97 24.01
CA ASN A 25 2.25 -4.36 23.55
C ASN A 25 2.30 -4.06 22.05
N THR A 26 1.13 -4.07 21.40
CA THR A 26 1.02 -3.91 19.95
C THR A 26 1.46 -2.52 19.47
N LYS A 27 1.35 -1.48 20.32
CA LYS A 27 1.74 -0.11 19.96
C LYS A 27 3.26 0.00 19.76
N SER A 28 4.05 -0.50 20.70
CA SER A 28 5.52 -0.46 20.60
C SER A 28 6.06 -1.41 19.55
N VAL A 29 5.42 -2.57 19.36
CA VAL A 29 5.70 -3.45 18.20
C VAL A 29 5.52 -2.68 16.91
N TRP A 30 4.37 -2.03 16.75
CA TRP A 30 4.08 -1.25 15.55
C TRP A 30 5.11 -0.15 15.32
N ASP A 31 5.52 0.57 16.37
CA ASP A 31 6.53 1.61 16.25
C ASP A 31 7.92 1.09 15.88
N VAL A 32 8.25 -0.15 16.25
CA VAL A 32 9.50 -0.82 15.86
C VAL A 32 9.46 -1.34 14.43
N VAL A 33 8.38 -2.01 14.03
CA VAL A 33 8.31 -2.68 12.71
C VAL A 33 7.93 -1.75 11.57
N ARG A 34 7.30 -0.59 11.87
CA ARG A 34 6.84 0.32 10.83
C ARG A 34 8.02 0.96 10.09
N VAL A 35 7.99 0.88 8.78
CA VAL A 35 8.85 1.71 7.92
C VAL A 35 8.25 3.12 7.90
N ARG A 36 8.98 4.11 8.44
CA ARG A 36 8.59 5.52 8.36
C ARG A 36 8.99 6.08 6.99
N LEU A 37 8.04 6.10 6.07
CA LEU A 37 8.22 6.77 4.79
C LEU A 37 8.21 8.29 4.96
N LEU A 38 8.74 9.00 3.95
CA LEU A 38 8.67 10.45 3.89
C LEU A 38 7.21 10.91 4.00
N ASN A 39 6.99 12.00 4.71
CA ASN A 39 5.67 12.60 4.78
C ASN A 39 5.40 13.32 3.46
N PHE A 40 4.73 12.61 2.54
CA PHE A 40 4.37 13.18 1.27
C PHE A 40 3.23 14.18 1.43
N GLY A 41 3.40 15.38 0.89
CA GLY A 41 2.37 16.42 0.90
C GLY A 41 1.04 15.95 0.28
N TRP A 42 1.06 14.91 -0.56
CA TRP A 42 -0.15 14.34 -1.14
C TRP A 42 -0.93 13.41 -0.20
N ALA A 43 -0.31 12.87 0.85
CA ALA A 43 -0.95 11.92 1.76
C ALA A 43 -2.16 12.54 2.47
N LYS A 44 -2.12 13.85 2.74
CA LYS A 44 -3.25 14.60 3.32
C LYS A 44 -4.50 14.60 2.43
N TRP A 45 -4.34 14.50 1.11
CA TRP A 45 -5.47 14.44 0.18
C TRP A 45 -6.16 13.08 0.24
N ILE A 46 -5.38 11.99 0.36
CA ILE A 46 -5.90 10.63 0.48
C ILE A 46 -6.70 10.46 1.79
N TRP A 47 -6.17 10.98 2.89
CA TRP A 47 -6.77 10.86 4.22
C TRP A 47 -7.68 12.04 4.58
N HIS A 48 -8.20 12.76 3.58
CA HIS A 48 -9.05 13.92 3.81
C HIS A 48 -10.40 13.52 4.43
N LYS A 49 -10.87 14.28 5.42
CA LYS A 49 -12.09 13.98 6.20
C LYS A 49 -13.38 13.89 5.38
N CYS A 50 -13.43 14.53 4.20
CA CYS A 50 -14.60 14.48 3.31
C CYS A 50 -14.62 13.23 2.43
N LEU A 51 -13.55 12.43 2.40
CA LEU A 51 -13.53 11.19 1.63
C LEU A 51 -14.12 10.05 2.46
N PRO A 52 -15.06 9.27 1.88
CA PRO A 52 -15.43 7.99 2.44
C PRO A 52 -14.19 7.11 2.67
N LYS A 53 -14.11 6.44 3.82
CA LYS A 53 -12.97 5.59 4.20
C LYS A 53 -12.57 4.58 3.12
N LYS A 54 -13.57 4.01 2.42
CA LYS A 54 -13.33 3.08 1.30
C LYS A 54 -12.50 3.69 0.17
N ILE A 55 -12.72 4.97 -0.13
CA ILE A 55 -11.99 5.70 -1.17
C ILE A 55 -10.56 5.99 -0.69
N ALA A 56 -10.41 6.47 0.54
CA ALA A 56 -9.10 6.71 1.15
C ALA A 56 -8.22 5.45 1.16
N ILE A 57 -8.79 4.31 1.55
CA ILE A 57 -8.10 3.01 1.54
C ILE A 57 -7.72 2.62 0.10
N CYS A 58 -8.63 2.75 -0.85
CA CYS A 58 -8.36 2.44 -2.27
C CYS A 58 -7.21 3.29 -2.82
N MET A 59 -7.26 4.60 -2.60
CA MET A 59 -6.21 5.54 -3.01
C MET A 59 -4.87 5.24 -2.34
N SER A 60 -4.87 4.90 -1.04
CA SER A 60 -3.65 4.48 -0.35
C SER A 60 -3.07 3.20 -0.96
N LYS A 61 -3.92 2.22 -1.31
CA LYS A 61 -3.46 1.00 -1.98
C LYS A 61 -2.88 1.30 -3.37
N ALA A 62 -3.48 2.21 -4.13
CA ALA A 62 -2.95 2.64 -5.41
C ALA A 62 -1.56 3.31 -5.25
N ALA A 63 -1.42 4.23 -4.30
CA ALA A 63 -0.18 4.97 -4.06
C ALA A 63 1.01 4.10 -3.62
N PHE A 64 0.76 2.94 -3.00
CA PHE A 64 1.79 2.01 -2.54
C PHE A 64 1.90 0.74 -3.39
N ASN A 65 1.40 0.77 -4.63
CA ASN A 65 1.39 -0.39 -5.53
C ASN A 65 0.79 -1.68 -4.91
N CYS A 66 -0.30 -1.52 -4.16
CA CYS A 66 -0.97 -2.58 -3.39
C CYS A 66 -2.35 -2.96 -3.95
N LEU A 67 -2.72 -2.50 -5.15
CA LEU A 67 -3.92 -2.98 -5.84
C LEU A 67 -3.66 -4.34 -6.51
N SER A 68 -4.68 -5.17 -6.58
CA SER A 68 -4.63 -6.51 -7.15
C SER A 68 -4.74 -6.49 -8.67
N VAL A 69 -3.82 -5.78 -9.33
CA VAL A 69 -3.65 -5.82 -10.79
C VAL A 69 -2.84 -7.05 -11.17
N ASN A 70 -3.03 -7.60 -12.37
CA ASN A 70 -2.35 -8.83 -12.78
C ASN A 70 -0.81 -8.73 -12.67
N GLU A 71 -0.22 -7.56 -12.91
CA GLU A 71 1.22 -7.35 -12.71
C GLU A 71 1.65 -7.62 -11.26
N ASN A 72 0.92 -7.11 -10.28
CA ASN A 72 1.19 -7.32 -8.85
C ASN A 72 0.91 -8.76 -8.40
N VAL A 73 -0.07 -9.42 -9.00
CA VAL A 73 -0.33 -10.85 -8.76
C VAL A 73 0.82 -11.69 -9.32
N ARG A 74 1.34 -11.33 -10.49
CA ARG A 74 2.49 -12.01 -11.10
C ARG A 74 3.78 -11.81 -10.30
N SER A 75 3.99 -10.63 -9.73
CA SER A 75 5.22 -10.32 -8.96
C SER A 75 5.38 -11.19 -7.71
N VAL A 76 4.29 -11.73 -7.17
CA VAL A 76 4.32 -12.69 -6.04
C VAL A 76 4.40 -14.16 -6.49
N GLY A 77 4.67 -14.42 -7.78
CA GLY A 77 4.95 -15.75 -8.32
C GLY A 77 3.73 -16.52 -8.84
N VAL A 78 2.57 -15.88 -8.95
CA VAL A 78 1.37 -16.52 -9.53
C VAL A 78 1.46 -16.44 -11.06
N PRO A 79 1.40 -17.59 -11.78
CA PRO A 79 1.45 -17.60 -13.24
C PRO A 79 0.12 -17.13 -13.82
N ILE A 80 0.01 -15.83 -14.10
CA ILE A 80 -1.17 -15.19 -14.68
C ILE A 80 -0.82 -14.43 -15.97
N VAL A 81 -1.78 -14.36 -16.89
CA VAL A 81 -1.66 -13.54 -18.11
C VAL A 81 -1.86 -12.08 -17.75
N LEU A 82 -0.92 -11.22 -18.15
CA LEU A 82 -0.96 -9.78 -17.86
C LEU A 82 -1.92 -8.99 -18.76
N ALA A 83 -2.87 -9.61 -19.45
CA ALA A 83 -3.70 -8.89 -20.41
C ALA A 83 -4.83 -8.12 -19.71
N CYS A 84 -4.95 -6.83 -20.00
CA CYS A 84 -6.09 -6.02 -19.55
C CYS A 84 -7.37 -6.46 -20.25
N ASN A 85 -8.44 -6.62 -19.47
CA ASN A 85 -9.77 -6.97 -19.97
C ASN A 85 -10.72 -5.76 -20.09
N CYS A 86 -10.31 -4.59 -19.59
CA CYS A 86 -11.13 -3.37 -19.60
C CYS A 86 -10.95 -2.55 -20.89
N CYS A 87 -9.85 -2.75 -21.62
CA CYS A 87 -9.45 -1.95 -22.78
C CYS A 87 -9.70 -2.73 -24.09
N SER A 88 -9.95 -1.99 -25.18
CA SER A 88 -10.11 -2.59 -26.51
C SER A 88 -8.75 -3.06 -27.04
N SER A 89 -7.72 -2.26 -26.81
CA SER A 89 -6.33 -2.69 -26.97
C SER A 89 -5.93 -3.51 -25.73
N ARG A 90 -5.58 -4.79 -25.93
CA ARG A 90 -5.13 -5.67 -24.84
C ARG A 90 -3.69 -5.33 -24.45
N GLY A 91 -3.53 -4.25 -23.68
CA GLY A 91 -2.28 -3.86 -23.05
C GLY A 91 -1.95 -4.70 -21.81
N ILE A 92 -0.80 -4.41 -21.20
CA ILE A 92 -0.41 -4.96 -19.91
C ILE A 92 -1.31 -4.37 -18.82
N GLU A 93 -1.89 -5.23 -17.98
CA GLU A 93 -2.69 -4.85 -16.83
C GLU A 93 -1.78 -4.53 -15.64
N ASP A 94 -1.24 -3.32 -15.67
CA ASP A 94 -0.55 -2.67 -14.57
C ASP A 94 -1.40 -1.53 -13.97
N LEU A 95 -0.88 -0.89 -12.93
CA LEU A 95 -1.56 0.20 -12.25
C LEU A 95 -1.76 1.44 -13.12
N ASP A 96 -0.74 1.81 -13.89
CA ASP A 96 -0.78 3.03 -14.71
C ASP A 96 -1.75 2.84 -15.87
N HIS A 97 -1.81 1.64 -16.45
CA HIS A 97 -2.78 1.25 -17.45
C HIS A 97 -4.21 1.31 -16.92
N ILE A 98 -4.49 0.73 -15.75
CA ILE A 98 -5.85 0.73 -15.19
C ILE A 98 -6.31 2.11 -14.74
N LEU A 99 -5.41 2.94 -14.21
CA LEU A 99 -5.79 4.20 -13.54
C LEU A 99 -5.52 5.46 -14.36
N ASN A 100 -4.65 5.44 -15.36
CA ASN A 100 -4.19 6.64 -16.05
C ASN A 100 -4.28 6.50 -17.58
N ASN A 101 -3.48 5.63 -18.18
CA ASN A 101 -3.21 5.66 -19.62
C ASN A 101 -4.08 4.70 -20.46
N GLY A 102 -4.72 3.70 -19.85
CA GLY A 102 -5.51 2.72 -20.59
C GLY A 102 -6.76 3.33 -21.24
N ASP A 103 -7.27 2.68 -22.28
CA ASP A 103 -8.46 3.13 -23.03
C ASP A 103 -9.63 3.43 -22.07
N PHE A 104 -9.87 2.55 -21.10
CA PHE A 104 -10.91 2.73 -20.10
C PHE A 104 -10.66 3.96 -19.22
N ALA A 105 -9.47 4.09 -18.65
CA ALA A 105 -9.08 5.18 -17.77
C ALA A 105 -9.15 6.53 -18.49
N SER A 106 -8.55 6.62 -19.67
CA SER A 106 -8.56 7.80 -20.53
C SER A 106 -9.99 8.28 -20.83
N ASN A 107 -10.88 7.34 -21.18
CA ASN A 107 -12.28 7.65 -21.44
C ASN A 107 -13.02 8.12 -20.18
N LEU A 108 -12.74 7.51 -19.02
CA LEU A 108 -13.32 7.91 -17.75
C LEU A 108 -12.87 9.32 -17.35
N TRP A 109 -11.57 9.59 -17.40
CA TRP A 109 -11.01 10.90 -17.04
C TRP A 109 -11.47 12.00 -17.97
N ARG A 110 -11.61 11.73 -19.28
CA ARG A 110 -12.21 12.70 -20.20
C ARG A 110 -13.63 13.08 -19.80
N LYS A 111 -14.46 12.11 -19.39
CA LYS A 111 -15.83 12.38 -18.94
C LYS A 111 -15.82 13.18 -17.63
N VAL A 112 -15.05 12.75 -16.65
CA VAL A 112 -14.95 13.46 -15.36
C VAL A 112 -14.45 14.89 -15.56
N SER A 113 -13.42 15.09 -16.38
CA SER A 113 -12.86 16.41 -16.69
C SER A 113 -13.89 17.38 -17.29
N ALA A 114 -14.76 16.86 -18.16
CA ALA A 114 -15.84 17.66 -18.74
C ALA A 114 -16.87 18.08 -17.70
N GLU A 115 -17.17 17.22 -16.72
CA GLU A 115 -18.12 17.51 -15.64
C GLU A 115 -17.54 18.46 -14.58
N VAL A 116 -16.24 18.38 -14.29
CA VAL A 116 -15.61 19.18 -13.23
C VAL A 116 -14.91 20.44 -13.73
N GLU A 117 -14.95 20.72 -15.04
CA GLU A 117 -14.27 21.86 -15.70
C GLU A 117 -12.75 21.93 -15.40
N VAL A 118 -12.11 20.78 -15.18
CA VAL A 118 -10.67 20.67 -14.93
C VAL A 118 -10.05 19.77 -15.99
N SER A 119 -9.06 20.28 -16.72
CA SER A 119 -8.33 19.52 -17.73
C SER A 119 -7.49 18.42 -17.07
N PHE A 120 -7.71 17.16 -17.45
CA PHE A 120 -6.80 16.07 -17.12
C PHE A 120 -5.63 16.07 -18.10
N LEU A 121 -4.43 16.35 -17.60
CA LEU A 121 -3.18 16.12 -18.33
C LEU A 121 -2.74 14.69 -18.01
N ALA A 122 -3.03 13.75 -18.91
CA ALA A 122 -2.33 12.47 -18.91
C ALA A 122 -0.87 12.75 -19.29
N TYR A 123 0.06 12.48 -18.37
CA TYR A 123 1.51 12.52 -18.62
C TYR A 123 1.99 11.17 -19.13
#